data_AF-A0A2V2S9M9-F1
#
_entry.id   AF-A0A2V2S9M9-F1
#
_cell.length_a   1.000
_cell.length_b   1.000
_cell.length_c   1.000
_cell.angle_alpha   90.00
_cell.angle_beta   90.00
_cell.angle_gamma   90.00
#
_symmetry.space_group_name_H-M   'P 1'
#
loop_
_entity.id
_entity.type
_entity.pdbx_description
1 polymer ?
#
loop_
_entity_poly.entity_id
_entity_poly.type
_entity_poly.pdbx_seq_one_letter_code
_entity_poly.pdbx_strand_id
1 'polypeptide(L)'
;MNTTEEAILNVLLELETAAKNSSSGGHKYDFQQLFARLEDLAGRLPKGSDPMLRHYLDNKSYQKARLLLQGREEENARGSCG
;
A
#
# COMPACT_ATOMS: atom_id res chain seq x y z
N MET A 1 5.26 11.10 -9.17
CA MET A 1 4.51 10.72 -7.96
C MET A 1 3.71 11.94 -7.51
N ASN A 2 2.40 11.81 -7.48
CA ASN A 2 1.45 12.87 -7.12
C ASN A 2 1.09 12.79 -5.63
N THR A 3 0.45 13.84 -5.11
CA THR A 3 0.05 13.93 -3.69
C THR A 3 -0.80 12.74 -3.22
N THR A 4 -1.73 12.23 -4.04
CA THR A 4 -2.54 11.05 -3.69
C THR A 4 -1.70 9.78 -3.62
N GLU A 5 -0.73 9.60 -4.52
CA GLU A 5 0.16 8.43 -4.53
C GLU A 5 1.09 8.44 -3.32
N GLU A 6 1.59 9.62 -2.94
CA GLU A 6 2.40 9.80 -1.73
C GLU A 6 1.59 9.50 -0.46
N ALA A 7 0.33 9.94 -0.39
CA ALA A 7 -0.57 9.60 0.71
C ALA A 7 -0.84 8.09 0.79
N ILE A 8 -1.07 7.43 -0.36
CA ILE A 8 -1.23 5.97 -0.42
C ILE A 8 0.04 5.27 0.08
N LEU A 9 1.23 5.71 -0.37
CA LEU A 9 2.49 5.13 0.08
C LEU A 9 2.66 5.25 1.59
N ASN A 10 2.37 6.41 2.18
CA ASN A 10 2.44 6.60 3.63
C ASN A 10 1.52 5.64 4.38
N VAL A 11 0.25 5.51 3.96
CA VAL A 11 -0.70 4.58 4.59
C VAL A 11 -0.22 3.12 4.47
N LEU A 12 0.35 2.73 3.32
CA LEU A 12 0.91 1.39 3.13
C LEU A 12 2.12 1.12 4.05
N LEU A 13 2.96 2.13 4.30
CA LEU A 13 4.09 2.03 5.23
C LEU A 13 3.61 1.96 6.69
N GLU A 14 2.60 2.75 7.05
CA GLU A 14 1.95 2.65 8.37
C GLU A 14 1.33 1.27 8.59
N LEU A 15 0.67 0.71 7.58
CA LEU A 15 0.09 -0.64 7.64
C LEU A 15 1.18 -1.71 7.86
N GLU A 16 2.30 -1.64 7.14
CA GLU A 16 3.42 -2.56 7.38
C GLU A 16 3.99 -2.39 8.79
N THR A 17 4.17 -1.15 9.23
CA THR A 17 4.71 -0.85 10.56
C THR A 17 3.78 -1.39 11.64
N ALA A 18 2.46 -1.19 11.49
CA ALA A 18 1.43 -1.74 12.35
C ALA A 18 1.49 -3.27 12.39
N ALA A 19 1.61 -3.93 11.24
CA ALA A 19 1.72 -5.38 11.14
C ALA A 19 3.02 -5.94 11.78
N LYS A 20 4.13 -5.21 11.70
CA LYS A 20 5.40 -5.58 12.35
C LYS A 20 5.34 -5.39 13.88
N ASN A 21 4.65 -4.35 14.34
CA ASN A 21 4.58 -3.99 15.76
C ASN A 21 3.42 -4.67 16.52
N SER A 22 2.42 -5.25 15.84
CA SER A 22 1.30 -5.96 16.48
C SER A 22 1.75 -7.15 17.33
N SER A 23 2.94 -7.70 17.07
CA SER A 23 3.53 -8.80 17.85
C SER A 23 4.19 -8.34 19.17
N SER A 24 4.46 -7.03 19.35
CA SER A 24 5.27 -6.50 20.45
C SER A 24 4.47 -5.81 21.57
N GLY A 25 3.16 -6.03 21.65
CA GLY A 25 2.39 -5.72 22.86
C GLY A 25 2.20 -4.23 23.19
N GLY A 26 2.23 -3.33 22.21
CA GLY A 26 2.12 -1.90 22.53
C GLY A 26 1.82 -0.98 21.36
N HIS A 27 0.65 -1.11 20.74
CA HIS A 27 -0.23 0.00 20.29
C HIS A 27 -1.43 -0.62 19.57
N LYS A 28 -2.65 -0.16 19.86
CA LYS A 28 -3.86 -0.62 19.16
C LYS A 28 -3.92 0.10 17.81
N TYR A 29 -3.14 -0.35 16.85
CA TYR A 29 -3.24 0.14 15.48
C TYR A 29 -4.64 -0.16 14.97
N ASP A 30 -5.35 0.89 14.54
CA ASP A 30 -6.70 0.77 14.02
C ASP A 30 -6.62 0.39 12.54
N PHE A 31 -6.36 -0.90 12.29
CA PHE A 31 -6.23 -1.45 10.92
C PHE A 31 -7.47 -1.12 10.07
N GLN A 32 -8.65 -1.11 10.68
CA GLN A 32 -9.88 -0.71 9.98
C GLN A 32 -9.80 0.72 9.47
N GLN A 33 -9.31 1.66 10.28
CA GLN A 33 -9.11 3.04 9.84
C GLN A 33 -8.05 3.16 8.73
N LEU A 34 -6.97 2.38 8.79
CA LEU A 34 -5.95 2.36 7.73
C LEU A 34 -6.52 1.84 6.40
N PHE A 35 -7.29 0.76 6.43
CA PHE A 35 -7.95 0.24 5.22
C PHE A 35 -8.95 1.23 4.65
N ALA A 36 -9.81 1.84 5.48
CA ALA A 36 -10.78 2.83 5.03
C ALA A 36 -10.11 4.05 4.37
N ARG A 37 -9.00 4.55 4.95
CA ARG A 37 -8.21 5.62 4.33
C ARG A 37 -7.62 5.22 2.99
N LEU A 38 -7.13 3.98 2.88
CA LEU A 38 -6.56 3.48 1.64
C LEU A 38 -7.62 3.38 0.53
N GLU A 39 -8.83 2.93 0.86
CA GLU A 39 -9.95 2.87 -0.10
C GLU A 39 -10.42 4.26 -0.56
N ASP A 40 -10.49 5.25 0.35
CA ASP A 40 -10.77 6.66 -0.02
C ASP A 40 -9.73 7.19 -1.01
N LEU A 41 -8.44 7.01 -0.69
CA LEU A 41 -7.35 7.47 -1.52
C LEU A 41 -7.31 6.76 -2.88
N ALA A 42 -7.57 5.44 -2.90
CA ALA A 42 -7.66 4.66 -4.12
C ALA A 42 -8.81 5.14 -5.03
N GLY A 43 -9.96 5.49 -4.44
CA GLY A 43 -11.09 6.08 -5.15
C GLY A 43 -10.77 7.45 -5.77
N ARG A 44 -9.85 8.19 -5.16
CA ARG A 44 -9.41 9.53 -5.58
C ARG A 44 -8.17 9.52 -6.48
N LEU A 45 -7.69 8.34 -6.89
CA LEU A 45 -6.56 8.23 -7.82
C LEU A 45 -6.88 8.96 -9.13
N PRO A 46 -6.02 9.88 -9.60
CA PRO A 46 -6.22 10.56 -10.87
C PRO A 46 -6.10 9.56 -12.03
N LYS A 47 -6.76 9.86 -13.15
CA LYS A 47 -6.76 9.00 -14.35
C LYS A 47 -5.37 8.83 -14.99
N GLY A 48 -4.39 9.66 -14.64
CA GLY A 48 -3.01 9.55 -15.08
C GLY A 48 -2.11 8.75 -14.13
N SER A 49 -2.63 8.23 -13.02
CA SER A 49 -1.88 7.31 -12.16
C SER A 49 -1.73 5.94 -12.79
N ASP A 50 -0.72 5.22 -12.31
CA ASP A 50 -0.38 3.91 -12.83
C ASP A 50 -1.57 2.93 -12.69
N PRO A 51 -2.00 2.26 -13.78
CA PRO A 51 -3.14 1.34 -13.73
C PRO A 51 -2.86 0.10 -12.87
N MET A 52 -1.60 -0.31 -12.73
CA MET A 52 -1.23 -1.43 -11.85
C MET A 52 -1.42 -1.05 -10.38
N LEU A 53 -1.23 0.22 -10.02
CA LEU A 53 -1.48 0.69 -8.65
C LEU A 53 -2.93 0.46 -8.24
N ARG A 54 -3.86 0.85 -9.11
CA ARG A 54 -5.29 0.65 -8.87
C ARG A 54 -5.64 -0.84 -8.82
N HIS A 55 -5.06 -1.64 -9.70
CA HIS A 55 -5.23 -3.09 -9.68
C HIS A 55 -4.75 -3.74 -8.38
N TYR A 56 -3.56 -3.36 -7.88
CA TYR A 56 -3.03 -3.89 -6.63
C TYR A 56 -3.86 -3.47 -5.41
N LEU A 57 -4.35 -2.23 -5.37
CA LEU A 57 -5.21 -1.75 -4.28
C LEU A 57 -6.55 -2.50 -4.27
N ASP A 58 -7.17 -2.70 -5.43
CA ASP A 58 -8.43 -3.46 -5.57
C ASP A 58 -8.28 -4.93 -5.12
N ASN A 59 -7.16 -5.56 -5.49
CA ASN A 59 -6.84 -6.94 -5.10
C ASN A 59 -6.26 -7.05 -3.68
N LYS A 60 -6.29 -5.98 -2.87
CA LYS A 60 -5.71 -5.92 -1.52
C LYS A 60 -4.24 -6.35 -1.46
N SER A 61 -3.53 -6.23 -2.58
CA SER A 61 -2.12 -6.55 -2.76
C SER A 61 -1.25 -5.38 -2.30
N TYR A 62 -1.40 -4.98 -1.05
CA TYR A 62 -0.78 -3.78 -0.47
C TYR A 62 0.75 -3.78 -0.56
N GLN A 63 1.40 -4.93 -0.39
CA GLN A 63 2.84 -5.07 -0.55
C GLN A 63 3.28 -4.74 -1.99
N LYS A 64 2.53 -5.21 -2.99
CA LYS A 64 2.82 -4.95 -4.41
C LYS A 64 2.59 -3.48 -4.77
N ALA A 65 1.48 -2.90 -4.30
CA ALA A 65 1.18 -1.47 -4.46
C ALA A 65 2.32 -0.60 -3.89
N ARG A 66 2.87 -0.98 -2.74
CA ARG A 66 4.00 -0.29 -2.13
C ARG A 66 5.26 -0.41 -2.98
N LEU A 67 5.61 -1.62 -3.41
CA LEU A 67 6.81 -1.85 -4.24
C LEU A 67 6.74 -1.05 -5.56
N LEU A 68 5.56 -1.01 -6.20
CA LEU A 68 5.28 -0.17 -7.36
C LEU A 68 5.54 1.31 -7.08
N LEU A 69 4.96 1.86 -6.01
CA LEU A 69 5.14 3.26 -5.63
C LEU A 69 6.58 3.62 -5.26
N GLN A 70 7.37 2.65 -4.79
CA GLN A 70 8.79 2.83 -4.47
C GLN A 70 9.73 2.59 -5.67
N GLY A 71 9.19 2.26 -6.85
CA GLY A 71 10.00 1.89 -8.03
C GLY A 71 10.77 0.58 -7.86
N ARG A 72 10.33 -0.29 -6.94
CA ARG A 72 10.94 -1.59 -6.63
C ARG A 72 10.09 -2.76 -7.13
N GLU A 73 9.43 -2.60 -8.26
CA GLU A 73 8.63 -3.67 -8.87
C GLU A 73 9.46 -4.90 -9.23
N GLU A 74 10.75 -4.73 -9.51
CA GLU A 74 11.68 -5.83 -9.71
C GLU A 74 11.76 -6.78 -8.51
N GLU A 75 11.59 -6.27 -7.28
CA GLU A 75 11.55 -7.10 -6.07
C GLU A 75 10.24 -7.90 -5.97
N ASN A 76 9.17 -7.44 -6.64
CA ASN A 76 7.93 -8.19 -6.79
C ASN A 76 8.11 -9.37 -7.76
N ALA A 77 8.91 -9.21 -8.82
CA ALA A 77 9.23 -10.27 -9.78
C ALA A 77 10.18 -11.33 -9.21
N ARG A 78 11.11 -10.93 -8.33
CA ARG A 78 12.08 -11.84 -7.68
C ARG A 78 11.44 -12.82 -6.68
N GLY A 79 10.17 -12.65 -6.33
CA GLY A 79 9.41 -13.55 -5.45
C GLY A 79 8.48 -14.55 -6.16
N SER A 80 8.50 -14.67 -7.49
CA SER A 80 7.58 -15.58 -8.24
C SER A 80 8.26 -16.51 -9.25
N CYS A 81 9.56 -16.77 -9.12
CA CYS A 81 10.21 -17.81 -9.90
C CYS A 81 10.82 -18.88 -9.00
N GLY A 82 10.17 -20.05 -8.94
CA GLY A 82 10.75 -21.33 -8.49
C GLY A 82 10.28 -21.82 -7.14
#